data_AF-A0A2A7MZ51-F1
#
_entry.id   AF-A0A2A7MZ51-F1
#
_cell.length_a   1.000
_cell.length_b   1.000
_cell.length_c   1.000
_cell.angle_alpha   90.00
_cell.angle_beta   90.00
_cell.angle_gamma   90.00
#
_symmetry.space_group_name_H-M   'P 1'
#
loop_
_entity.id
_entity.type
_entity.pdbx_description
1 polymer ?
#
loop_
_entity_poly.entity_id
_entity_poly.type
_entity_poly.pdbx_seq_one_letter_code
_entity_poly.pdbx_strand_id
1 'polypeptide(L)'
;MERSGVTDCVVEVGPGVVRGPNDAPAELVSTALECIDDEIALLDDEPVAVAALWRELFRYVLRDGASSAVLVVPTWWPQPWIDRVRDAVNVGNPIVVQRSCVLSRDAPGIPIVVEIAPEFVAVSRDGRVIAAEPRLGASADIAAAVVERVGRAATVIIDAPFGIQDASGLATAIGERLRSEGVSVTIADPDRILTPPRETRQRVELPARRFRMAQAAGVVSVALACVGAGVVYGLNGSDEAPVPMTLLVEGRVGVKVPAQWKAQRITAGPGSARVQVSAPDGGAAVLMTQTQVRRGETLTATAAALRSALDDQPDGVFTDFNPDDRRAERPAATYIEAREGRRIDWAVFVDDTVRIAIGCQRGLDEEPGLRGICDEAIRSAHAIA
;
A
#
# COMPACT_ATOMS: atom_id res chain seq x y z
N MET A 1 41.19 -1.05 27.33
CA MET A 1 41.10 -1.04 25.85
C MET A 1 39.63 -0.92 25.50
N GLU A 2 39.14 0.32 25.46
CA GLU A 2 37.77 0.64 25.08
C GLU A 2 37.54 0.18 23.64
N ARG A 3 36.54 -0.68 23.42
CA ARG A 3 36.01 -0.93 22.09
C ARG A 3 35.32 0.37 21.66
N SER A 4 36.01 1.15 20.84
CA SER A 4 35.44 2.30 20.14
C SER A 4 34.12 1.85 19.49
N GLY A 5 33.03 2.54 19.83
CA GLY A 5 31.67 2.09 19.59
C GLY A 5 31.39 1.85 18.10
N VAL A 6 30.98 0.63 17.75
CA VAL A 6 30.34 0.37 16.45
C VAL A 6 29.05 1.17 16.46
N THR A 7 29.05 2.28 15.73
CA THR A 7 27.85 3.09 15.53
C THR A 7 27.14 2.49 14.31
N ASP A 8 25.92 2.01 14.49
CA ASP A 8 25.13 1.45 13.39
C ASP A 8 24.98 2.50 12.27
N CYS A 9 25.18 2.08 11.01
CA CYS A 9 24.97 2.95 9.86
C CYS A 9 23.47 3.04 9.55
N VAL A 10 22.81 4.15 9.92
CA VAL A 10 21.39 4.37 9.60
C VAL A 10 21.28 4.90 8.17
N VAL A 11 20.40 4.28 7.38
CA VAL A 11 20.07 4.71 6.02
C VAL A 11 18.57 4.87 5.91
N GLU A 12 18.11 6.07 5.57
CA GLU A 12 16.75 6.32 5.10
C GLU A 12 16.62 5.81 3.67
N VAL A 13 15.62 4.98 3.40
CA VAL A 13 15.41 4.38 2.08
C VAL A 13 13.97 4.67 1.65
N GLY A 14 13.78 5.76 0.90
CA GLY A 14 12.49 6.21 0.40
C GLY A 14 11.68 7.07 1.38
N PRO A 15 10.51 7.58 0.95
CA PRO A 15 9.93 7.36 -0.39
C PRO A 15 10.45 8.31 -1.47
N GLY A 16 11.06 9.45 -1.12
CA GLY A 16 11.56 10.43 -2.11
C GLY A 16 13.08 10.51 -2.23
N VAL A 17 13.81 9.97 -1.25
CA VAL A 17 15.28 10.05 -1.18
C VAL A 17 15.86 8.76 -0.59
N VAL A 18 17.13 8.49 -0.85
CA VAL A 18 17.93 7.55 -0.06
C VAL A 18 19.06 8.32 0.59
N ARG A 19 19.08 8.41 1.93
CA ARG A 19 20.06 9.20 2.69
C ARG A 19 20.80 8.32 3.68
N GLY A 20 22.13 8.33 3.62
CA GLY A 20 23.01 7.69 4.59
C GLY A 20 24.12 8.65 5.02
N PRO A 21 25.22 8.14 5.60
CA PRO A 21 26.40 8.95 5.92
C PRO A 21 27.06 9.62 4.70
N ASN A 22 26.84 9.08 3.51
CA ASN A 22 27.39 9.54 2.24
C ASN A 22 26.25 9.75 1.23
N ASP A 23 26.51 10.58 0.22
CA ASP A 23 25.55 10.86 -0.85
C ASP A 23 25.74 9.92 -2.06
N ALA A 24 24.63 9.57 -2.71
CA ALA A 24 24.62 8.89 -4.00
C ALA A 24 24.20 9.87 -5.11
N PRO A 25 24.55 9.60 -6.38
CA PRO A 25 24.05 10.38 -7.52
C PRO A 25 22.53 10.45 -7.54
N ALA A 26 21.96 11.63 -7.79
CA ALA A 26 20.51 11.85 -7.72
C ALA A 26 19.73 10.96 -8.71
N GLU A 27 20.25 10.78 -9.93
CA GLU A 27 19.64 9.93 -10.96
C GLU A 27 19.62 8.46 -10.54
N LEU A 28 20.71 7.97 -9.93
CA LEU A 28 20.76 6.61 -9.39
C LEU A 28 19.68 6.40 -8.31
N VAL A 29 19.47 7.40 -7.45
CA VAL A 29 18.44 7.37 -6.40
C VAL A 29 17.04 7.39 -6.99
N SER A 30 16.74 8.30 -7.92
CA SER A 30 15.42 8.39 -8.54
C SER A 30 15.08 7.11 -9.30
N THR A 31 15.98 6.63 -10.16
CA THR A 31 15.79 5.39 -10.94
C THR A 31 15.60 4.18 -10.02
N ALA A 32 16.31 4.11 -8.88
CA ALA A 32 16.16 3.00 -7.94
C ALA A 32 14.80 2.97 -7.24
N LEU A 33 14.29 4.14 -6.87
CA LEU A 33 13.00 4.27 -6.20
C LEU A 33 11.83 4.06 -7.19
N GLU A 34 11.90 4.62 -8.39
CA GLU A 34 10.88 4.48 -9.44
C GLU A 34 10.76 3.03 -9.93
N CYS A 35 11.89 2.35 -10.15
CA CYS A 35 11.91 0.97 -10.65
C CYS A 35 12.00 -0.07 -9.52
N ILE A 36 11.63 0.26 -8.28
CA ILE A 36 11.82 -0.64 -7.12
C ILE A 36 11.04 -1.95 -7.24
N ASP A 37 10.02 -2.05 -8.08
CA ASP A 37 9.25 -3.27 -8.31
C ASP A 37 9.53 -3.96 -9.67
N ASP A 38 10.37 -3.33 -10.51
CA ASP A 38 10.80 -3.83 -11.81
C ASP A 38 12.01 -4.77 -11.71
N GLU A 39 12.27 -5.58 -12.74
CA GLU A 39 13.51 -6.37 -12.84
C GLU A 39 14.65 -5.59 -13.52
N ILE A 40 14.29 -4.70 -14.45
CA ILE A 40 15.21 -3.90 -15.27
C ILE A 40 14.76 -2.45 -15.22
N ALA A 41 15.71 -1.54 -15.01
CA ALA A 41 15.53 -0.10 -15.14
C ALA A 41 16.36 0.44 -16.31
N LEU A 42 16.06 1.66 -16.75
CA LEU A 42 16.94 2.41 -17.65
C LEU A 42 17.71 3.44 -16.82
N LEU A 43 19.03 3.43 -16.92
CA LEU A 43 19.92 4.42 -16.34
C LEU A 43 20.83 4.92 -17.47
N ASP A 44 20.85 6.22 -17.74
CA ASP A 44 21.57 6.78 -18.91
C ASP A 44 21.20 6.09 -20.24
N ASP A 45 19.90 5.79 -20.45
CA ASP A 45 19.37 5.00 -21.59
C ASP A 45 19.89 3.56 -21.70
N GLU A 46 20.67 3.06 -20.73
CA GLU A 46 21.14 1.68 -20.70
C GLU A 46 20.28 0.79 -19.78
N PRO A 47 19.91 -0.43 -20.24
CA PRO A 47 19.17 -1.37 -19.41
C PRO A 47 20.06 -1.95 -18.31
N VAL A 48 19.70 -1.72 -17.06
CA VAL A 48 20.40 -2.20 -15.88
C VAL A 48 19.48 -3.05 -15.00
N ALA A 49 20.01 -4.12 -14.42
CA ALA A 49 19.24 -4.92 -13.47
C ALA A 49 19.00 -4.10 -12.19
N VAL A 50 17.74 -3.98 -11.76
CA VAL A 50 17.35 -3.20 -10.57
C VAL A 50 18.09 -3.70 -9.33
N ALA A 51 18.30 -5.01 -9.20
CA ALA A 51 19.08 -5.58 -8.10
C ALA A 51 20.55 -5.14 -8.11
N ALA A 52 21.16 -4.89 -9.28
CA ALA A 52 22.52 -4.37 -9.38
C ALA A 52 22.57 -2.88 -9.04
N LEU A 53 21.58 -2.12 -9.50
CA LEU A 53 21.38 -0.70 -9.21
C LEU A 53 21.29 -0.44 -7.70
N TRP A 54 20.45 -1.19 -6.98
CA TRP A 54 20.35 -1.07 -5.51
C TRP A 54 21.66 -1.41 -4.80
N ARG A 55 22.39 -2.45 -5.25
CA ARG A 55 23.71 -2.77 -4.68
C ARG A 55 24.70 -1.65 -4.90
N GLU A 56 24.68 -1.01 -6.07
CA GLU A 56 25.53 0.12 -6.38
C GLU A 56 25.19 1.34 -5.53
N LEU A 57 23.89 1.67 -5.42
CA LEU A 57 23.41 2.74 -4.55
C LEU A 57 23.92 2.54 -3.11
N PHE A 58 23.78 1.33 -2.55
CA PHE A 58 24.28 1.04 -1.20
C PHE A 58 25.81 1.13 -1.06
N ARG A 59 26.60 0.94 -2.12
CA ARG A 59 28.05 1.21 -2.08
C ARG A 59 28.35 2.70 -1.89
N TYR A 60 27.51 3.59 -2.43
CA TYR A 60 27.66 5.03 -2.24
C TYR A 60 27.23 5.44 -0.84
N VAL A 61 26.00 5.10 -0.42
CA VAL A 61 25.40 5.69 0.79
C VAL A 61 25.92 5.10 2.10
N LEU A 62 26.41 3.87 2.10
CA LEU A 62 26.97 3.24 3.30
C LEU A 62 28.38 3.79 3.59
N ARG A 63 28.73 3.84 4.87
CA ARG A 63 30.09 4.16 5.30
C ARG A 63 31.05 3.01 4.97
N ASP A 64 32.23 3.35 4.45
CA ASP A 64 33.32 2.38 4.26
C ASP A 64 33.62 1.62 5.55
N GLY A 65 33.64 0.29 5.46
CA GLY A 65 33.92 -0.58 6.59
C GLY A 65 32.82 -0.68 7.64
N ALA A 66 31.60 -0.21 7.36
CA ALA A 66 30.44 -0.48 8.21
C ALA A 66 30.29 -2.00 8.44
N SER A 67 29.99 -2.40 9.68
CA SER A 67 29.76 -3.80 10.07
C SER A 67 28.28 -4.11 10.38
N SER A 68 27.46 -3.07 10.48
CA SER A 68 26.02 -3.13 10.68
C SER A 68 25.35 -1.96 9.96
N ALA A 69 24.11 -2.18 9.51
CA ALA A 69 23.27 -1.16 8.89
C ALA A 69 21.83 -1.27 9.42
N VAL A 70 21.19 -0.12 9.61
CA VAL A 70 19.76 -0.01 9.92
C VAL A 70 19.09 0.70 8.75
N LEU A 71 18.22 0.00 8.03
CA LEU A 71 17.45 0.54 6.93
C LEU A 71 16.11 1.03 7.47
N VAL A 72 15.83 2.33 7.33
CA VAL A 72 14.51 2.90 7.63
C VAL A 72 13.72 3.02 6.34
N VAL A 73 12.67 2.22 6.22
CA VAL A 73 11.81 2.13 5.03
C VAL A 73 10.40 2.66 5.33
N PRO A 74 9.66 3.20 4.34
CA PRO A 74 8.27 3.59 4.52
C PRO A 74 7.42 2.47 5.10
N THR A 75 6.47 2.80 5.98
CA THR A 75 5.66 1.78 6.67
C THR A 75 4.78 1.00 5.69
N TRP A 76 4.37 1.63 4.60
CA TRP A 76 3.48 1.07 3.58
C TRP A 76 4.21 0.20 2.54
N TRP A 77 5.53 0.11 2.56
CA TRP A 77 6.26 -0.71 1.59
C TRP A 77 5.88 -2.20 1.71
N PRO A 78 5.55 -2.87 0.60
CA PRO A 78 5.27 -4.30 0.61
C PRO A 78 6.56 -5.10 0.83
N GLN A 79 6.42 -6.32 1.38
CA GLN A 79 7.56 -7.17 1.74
C GLN A 79 8.58 -7.40 0.60
N PRO A 80 8.19 -7.57 -0.69
CA PRO A 80 9.15 -7.73 -1.77
C PRO A 80 10.09 -6.54 -1.96
N TRP A 81 9.62 -5.30 -1.74
CA TRP A 81 10.47 -4.10 -1.82
C TRP A 81 11.45 -4.06 -0.66
N ILE A 82 10.95 -4.40 0.53
CA ILE A 82 11.77 -4.52 1.74
C ILE A 82 12.87 -5.57 1.56
N ASP A 83 12.52 -6.76 1.05
CA ASP A 83 13.47 -7.84 0.80
C ASP A 83 14.52 -7.40 -0.24
N ARG A 84 14.10 -6.72 -1.32
CA ARG A 84 15.00 -6.21 -2.36
C ARG A 84 16.06 -5.26 -1.82
N VAL A 85 15.67 -4.26 -1.02
CA VAL A 85 16.64 -3.32 -0.44
C VAL A 85 17.49 -3.97 0.65
N ARG A 86 16.92 -4.90 1.43
CA ARG A 86 17.66 -5.66 2.45
C ARG A 86 18.75 -6.52 1.80
N ASP A 87 18.40 -7.24 0.74
CA ASP A 87 19.29 -8.18 0.06
C ASP A 87 20.37 -7.46 -0.77
N ALA A 88 20.17 -6.17 -1.08
CA ALA A 88 21.17 -5.33 -1.74
C ALA A 88 22.29 -4.83 -0.82
N VAL A 89 22.09 -4.88 0.51
CA VAL A 89 23.10 -4.48 1.49
C VAL A 89 24.06 -5.63 1.75
N ASN A 90 25.33 -5.43 1.40
CA ASN A 90 26.39 -6.45 1.52
C ASN A 90 27.09 -6.44 2.90
N VAL A 91 26.49 -5.81 3.91
CA VAL A 91 27.07 -5.62 5.25
C VAL A 91 26.24 -6.38 6.28
N GLY A 92 26.82 -7.46 6.83
CA GLY A 92 26.22 -8.20 7.94
C GLY A 92 24.79 -8.64 7.67
N ASN A 93 23.96 -8.65 8.72
CA ASN A 93 22.51 -8.82 8.59
C ASN A 93 21.84 -7.46 8.87
N PRO A 94 21.48 -6.68 7.83
CA PRO A 94 20.90 -5.36 8.01
C PRO A 94 19.56 -5.45 8.75
N ILE A 95 19.32 -4.49 9.63
CA ILE A 95 18.07 -4.40 10.39
C ILE A 95 17.15 -3.46 9.64
N VAL A 96 15.98 -3.94 9.25
CA VAL A 96 14.95 -3.10 8.62
C VAL A 96 13.97 -2.62 9.68
N VAL A 97 13.73 -1.32 9.73
CA VAL A 97 12.78 -0.68 10.62
C VAL A 97 11.81 0.15 9.79
N GLN A 98 10.51 0.04 10.07
CA GLN A 98 9.51 0.88 9.43
C GLN A 98 9.57 2.32 9.97
N ARG A 99 9.32 3.28 9.09
CA ARG A 99 9.38 4.71 9.38
C ARG A 99 8.48 5.12 10.55
N SER A 100 7.25 4.62 10.61
CA SER A 100 6.32 4.87 11.72
C SER A 100 6.87 4.42 13.08
N CYS A 101 7.63 3.33 13.12
CA CYS A 101 8.30 2.85 14.34
C CYS A 101 9.41 3.80 14.78
N VAL A 102 10.10 4.46 13.85
CA VAL A 102 11.11 5.48 14.17
C VAL A 102 10.47 6.76 14.71
N LEU A 103 9.38 7.18 14.07
CA LEU A 103 8.67 8.41 14.41
C LEU A 103 7.95 8.32 15.76
N SER A 104 7.43 7.14 16.11
CA SER A 104 6.64 6.93 17.32
C SER A 104 7.45 6.73 18.60
N ARG A 105 8.79 6.61 18.52
CA ARG A 105 9.65 6.16 19.64
C ARG A 105 9.46 6.93 20.95
N ASP A 106 9.41 8.26 20.85
CA ASP A 106 9.32 9.14 22.03
C ASP A 106 7.92 9.75 22.19
N ALA A 107 6.94 9.21 21.46
CA ALA A 107 5.58 9.71 21.49
C ALA A 107 4.82 9.15 22.71
N PRO A 108 3.97 9.96 23.37
CA PRO A 108 3.11 9.45 24.44
C PRO A 108 2.02 8.55 23.85
N GLY A 109 1.87 7.35 24.42
CA GLY A 109 0.85 6.39 24.00
C GLY A 109 1.14 5.76 22.63
N ILE A 110 0.08 5.36 21.92
CA ILE A 110 0.17 4.81 20.56
C ILE A 110 -0.34 5.88 19.59
N PRO A 111 0.53 6.71 19.00
CA PRO A 111 0.11 7.75 18.07
C PRO A 111 -0.40 7.15 16.76
N ILE A 112 -1.24 7.91 16.05
CA ILE A 112 -1.41 7.72 14.62
C ILE A 112 -0.23 8.38 13.91
N VAL A 113 0.36 7.70 12.93
CA VAL A 113 1.40 8.26 12.07
C VAL A 113 0.81 8.47 10.68
N VAL A 114 0.94 9.68 10.14
CA VAL A 114 0.53 10.07 8.80
C VAL A 114 1.80 10.26 7.96
N GLU A 115 2.11 9.33 7.07
CA GLU A 115 3.27 9.38 6.17
C GLU A 115 2.84 9.90 4.79
N ILE A 116 3.38 11.04 4.36
CA ILE A 116 3.10 11.61 3.04
C ILE A 116 4.02 10.96 2.00
N ALA A 117 3.45 10.23 1.05
CA ALA A 117 4.13 9.62 -0.09
C ALA A 117 3.90 10.44 -1.38
N PRO A 118 4.56 10.14 -2.52
CA PRO A 118 4.37 10.88 -3.77
C PRO A 118 2.90 10.97 -4.19
N GLU A 119 2.22 9.83 -4.26
CA GLU A 119 0.87 9.71 -4.84
C GLU A 119 -0.24 9.49 -3.82
N PHE A 120 0.08 9.30 -2.55
CA PHE A 120 -0.90 9.05 -1.49
C PHE A 120 -0.36 9.44 -0.11
N VAL A 121 -1.22 9.41 0.90
CA VAL A 121 -0.89 9.60 2.31
C VAL A 121 -1.25 8.33 3.07
N ALA A 122 -0.27 7.65 3.66
CA ALA A 122 -0.51 6.47 4.47
C ALA A 122 -0.82 6.85 5.92
N VAL A 123 -1.88 6.31 6.48
CA VAL A 123 -2.25 6.45 7.89
C VAL A 123 -1.97 5.12 8.59
N SER A 124 -1.10 5.16 9.59
CA SER A 124 -0.64 3.98 10.30
C SER A 124 -0.88 4.10 11.81
N ARG A 125 -1.12 2.96 12.45
CA ARG A 125 -1.22 2.83 13.90
C ARG A 125 -0.48 1.56 14.34
N ASP A 126 0.38 1.68 15.35
CA ASP A 126 1.14 0.53 15.88
C ASP A 126 1.90 -0.24 14.77
N GLY A 127 2.57 0.52 13.88
CA GLY A 127 3.34 -0.03 12.75
C GLY A 127 2.50 -0.62 11.61
N ARG A 128 1.16 -0.56 11.68
CA ARG A 128 0.26 -1.11 10.66
C ARG A 128 -0.44 0.01 9.90
N VAL A 129 -0.42 -0.05 8.58
CA VAL A 129 -1.23 0.82 7.72
C VAL A 129 -2.70 0.46 7.95
N ILE A 130 -3.49 1.45 8.36
CA ILE A 130 -4.94 1.32 8.60
C ILE A 130 -5.78 2.03 7.53
N ALA A 131 -5.17 2.96 6.80
CA ALA A 131 -5.74 3.61 5.64
C ALA A 131 -4.63 4.18 4.75
N ALA A 132 -4.95 4.45 3.50
CA ALA A 132 -4.11 5.22 2.59
C ALA A 132 -5.03 6.14 1.79
N GLU A 133 -4.74 7.42 1.65
CA GLU A 133 -5.56 8.36 0.87
C GLU A 133 -4.80 8.84 -0.37
N PRO A 134 -5.32 8.62 -1.60
CA PRO A 134 -4.69 9.15 -2.82
C PRO A 134 -4.55 10.67 -2.76
N ARG A 135 -3.45 11.19 -3.30
CA ARG A 135 -3.18 12.63 -3.41
C ARG A 135 -3.76 13.20 -4.71
N LEU A 136 -5.05 12.94 -4.90
CA LEU A 136 -5.80 13.38 -6.08
C LEU A 136 -6.58 14.65 -5.75
N GLY A 137 -6.37 15.70 -6.55
CA GLY A 137 -7.11 16.96 -6.39
C GLY A 137 -6.42 17.98 -5.48
N ALA A 138 -7.20 18.88 -4.89
CA ALA A 138 -6.67 19.98 -4.09
C ALA A 138 -6.19 19.50 -2.71
N SER A 139 -5.11 20.10 -2.18
CA SER A 139 -4.53 19.73 -0.87
C SER A 139 -5.54 19.83 0.29
N ALA A 140 -6.54 20.71 0.19
CA ALA A 140 -7.60 20.84 1.19
C ALA A 140 -8.52 19.61 1.24
N ASP A 141 -8.87 19.05 0.08
CA ASP A 141 -9.73 17.86 -0.03
C ASP A 141 -8.99 16.62 0.46
N ILE A 142 -7.70 16.51 0.07
CA ILE A 142 -6.81 15.44 0.56
C ILE A 142 -6.67 15.52 2.08
N ALA A 143 -6.43 16.72 2.63
CA ALA A 143 -6.33 16.90 4.07
C ALA A 143 -7.63 16.54 4.80
N ALA A 144 -8.79 16.87 4.21
CA ALA A 144 -10.09 16.51 4.78
C ALA A 144 -10.28 14.98 4.83
N ALA A 145 -9.96 14.29 3.73
CA ALA A 145 -10.04 12.83 3.64
C ALA A 145 -9.08 12.14 4.63
N VAL A 146 -7.84 12.63 4.74
CA VAL A 146 -6.86 12.08 5.70
C VAL A 146 -7.35 12.22 7.14
N VAL A 147 -7.88 13.39 7.51
CA VAL A 147 -8.43 13.64 8.86
C VAL A 147 -9.58 12.68 9.18
N GLU A 148 -10.46 12.41 8.21
CA GLU A 148 -11.53 11.43 8.37
C GLU A 148 -10.97 10.03 8.70
N ARG A 149 -9.89 9.61 8.04
CA ARG A 149 -9.22 8.33 8.30
C ARG A 149 -8.47 8.28 9.61
N VAL A 150 -7.92 9.40 10.08
CA VAL A 150 -7.29 9.50 11.40
C VAL A 150 -8.33 9.23 12.50
N GLY A 151 -9.56 9.71 12.32
CA GLY A 151 -10.66 9.50 13.26
C GLY A 151 -10.37 10.08 14.65
N ARG A 152 -10.87 9.42 15.70
CA ARG A 152 -10.75 9.90 17.09
C ARG A 152 -9.38 9.55 17.69
N ALA A 153 -8.33 10.18 17.21
CA ALA A 153 -6.98 10.06 17.73
C ALA A 153 -6.68 11.16 18.77
N ALA A 154 -5.98 10.82 19.85
CA ALA A 154 -5.49 11.81 20.81
C ALA A 154 -4.19 12.48 20.35
N THR A 155 -3.31 11.71 19.68
CA THR A 155 -1.98 12.15 19.24
C THR A 155 -1.75 11.70 17.81
N VAL A 156 -1.29 12.62 16.96
CA VAL A 156 -0.93 12.37 15.56
C VAL A 156 0.48 12.90 15.29
N ILE A 157 1.27 12.09 14.59
CA ILE A 157 2.56 12.49 14.03
C ILE A 157 2.40 12.55 12.51
N ILE A 158 2.72 13.69 11.90
CA ILE A 158 2.68 13.87 10.45
C ILE A 158 4.11 13.92 9.95
N ASP A 159 4.45 13.01 9.05
CA ASP A 159 5.74 12.92 8.39
C ASP A 159 5.65 13.48 6.97
N ALA A 160 6.53 14.43 6.69
CA ALA A 160 6.70 15.09 5.40
C ALA A 160 8.12 14.81 4.89
N PRO A 161 8.36 13.66 4.22
CA PRO A 161 9.69 13.27 3.79
C PRO A 161 10.30 14.23 2.76
N PHE A 162 11.64 14.29 2.72
CA PHE A 162 12.35 14.95 1.64
C PHE A 162 12.11 14.27 0.28
N GLY A 163 12.22 15.06 -0.79
CA GLY A 163 12.02 14.58 -2.16
C GLY A 163 10.55 14.43 -2.56
N ILE A 164 9.61 14.65 -1.65
CA ILE A 164 8.18 14.56 -1.92
C ILE A 164 7.60 15.95 -2.20
N GLN A 165 7.11 16.15 -3.42
CA GLN A 165 6.51 17.42 -3.84
C GLN A 165 5.38 17.84 -2.90
N ASP A 166 5.38 19.10 -2.46
CA ASP A 166 4.39 19.73 -1.55
C ASP A 166 4.10 18.96 -0.24
N ALA A 167 5.00 18.09 0.23
CA ALA A 167 4.75 17.34 1.47
C ALA A 167 4.59 18.26 2.69
N SER A 168 5.40 19.31 2.81
CA SER A 168 5.32 20.26 3.94
C SER A 168 4.03 21.09 3.93
N GLY A 169 3.55 21.49 2.74
CA GLY A 169 2.29 22.22 2.59
C GLY A 169 1.11 21.35 3.00
N LEU A 170 1.05 20.12 2.47
CA LEU A 170 0.02 19.15 2.84
C LEU A 170 0.06 18.77 4.33
N ALA A 171 1.26 18.58 4.91
CA ALA A 171 1.41 18.29 6.34
C ALA A 171 0.87 19.43 7.21
N THR A 172 1.10 20.68 6.78
CA THR A 172 0.57 21.87 7.46
C THR A 172 -0.95 21.88 7.42
N ALA A 173 -1.55 21.68 6.24
CA ALA A 173 -3.01 21.64 6.06
C ALA A 173 -3.68 20.54 6.90
N ILE A 174 -3.14 19.32 6.88
CA ILE A 174 -3.62 18.21 7.72
C ILE A 174 -3.50 18.58 9.20
N GLY A 175 -2.35 19.12 9.60
CA GLY A 175 -2.08 19.46 10.99
C GLY A 175 -2.95 20.59 11.53
N GLU A 176 -3.24 21.62 10.74
CA GLU A 176 -4.16 22.70 11.10
C GLU A 176 -5.57 22.17 11.34
N ARG A 177 -6.06 21.30 10.45
CA ARG A 177 -7.40 20.72 10.57
C ARG A 177 -7.52 19.81 11.79
N LEU A 178 -6.57 18.91 12.01
CA LEU A 178 -6.55 18.06 13.21
C LEU A 178 -6.48 18.87 14.52
N ARG A 179 -5.67 19.95 14.55
CA ARG A 179 -5.61 20.83 15.73
C ARG A 179 -6.92 21.55 16.00
N SER A 180 -7.67 21.91 14.95
CA SER A 180 -9.01 22.51 15.10
C SER A 180 -10.02 21.55 15.73
N GLU A 181 -9.80 20.23 15.60
CA GLU A 181 -10.59 19.17 16.24
C GLU A 181 -10.07 18.78 17.64
N GLY A 182 -9.07 19.50 18.17
CA GLY A 182 -8.49 19.27 19.50
C GLY A 182 -7.46 18.15 19.58
N VAL A 183 -6.98 17.65 18.44
CA VAL A 183 -5.95 16.60 18.38
C VAL A 183 -4.55 17.18 18.61
N SER A 184 -3.72 16.50 19.40
CA SER A 184 -2.32 16.87 19.57
C SER A 184 -1.50 16.44 18.35
N VAL A 185 -1.00 17.41 17.58
CA VAL A 185 -0.28 17.15 16.32
C VAL A 185 1.17 17.59 16.38
N THR A 186 2.06 16.65 16.05
CA THR A 186 3.50 16.89 15.83
C THR A 186 3.82 16.68 14.36
N ILE A 187 4.35 17.70 13.68
CA ILE A 187 4.97 17.50 12.36
C ILE A 187 6.40 17.03 12.62
N ALA A 188 6.77 15.87 12.10
CA ALA A 188 8.06 15.26 12.35
C ALA A 188 9.18 16.08 11.69
N ASP A 189 10.29 16.22 12.41
CA ASP A 189 11.54 16.67 11.82
C ASP A 189 12.05 15.60 10.84
N PRO A 190 12.25 15.91 9.55
CA PRO A 190 12.74 14.96 8.56
C PRO A 190 14.08 14.31 8.92
N ASP A 191 14.93 14.96 9.72
CA ASP A 191 16.24 14.41 10.12
C ASP A 191 16.15 13.44 11.29
N ARG A 192 14.98 13.36 11.95
CA ARG A 192 14.72 12.38 13.02
C ARG A 192 14.93 10.93 12.56
N ILE A 193 14.70 10.67 11.27
CA ILE A 193 14.85 9.34 10.67
C ILE A 193 16.29 8.82 10.75
N LEU A 194 17.27 9.70 10.61
CA LEU A 194 18.69 9.35 10.63
C LEU A 194 19.24 9.21 12.07
N THR A 195 18.42 9.45 13.09
CA THR A 195 18.84 9.31 14.48
C THR A 195 18.89 7.83 14.87
N PRO A 196 20.07 7.30 15.28
CA PRO A 196 20.22 5.90 15.61
C PRO A 196 19.27 5.48 16.74
N PRO A 197 18.60 4.32 16.63
CA PRO A 197 17.83 3.76 17.74
C PRO A 197 18.75 3.58 18.95
N ARG A 198 18.39 4.17 20.10
CA ARG A 198 19.19 4.04 21.35
C ARG A 198 19.21 2.62 21.92
N GLU A 199 18.36 1.71 21.42
CA GLU A 199 18.30 0.32 21.88
C GLU A 199 18.01 -0.68 20.75
N THR A 200 18.99 -0.96 19.89
CA THR A 200 18.91 -2.12 19.00
C THR A 200 19.33 -3.39 19.73
N ARG A 201 18.49 -3.86 20.67
CA ARG A 201 18.57 -5.23 21.23
C ARG A 201 17.26 -6.00 21.15
N GLN A 202 16.15 -5.38 20.78
CA GLN A 202 14.95 -6.12 20.41
C GLN A 202 14.99 -6.46 18.93
N ARG A 203 15.56 -7.64 18.66
CA ARG A 203 15.29 -8.40 17.45
C ARG A 203 13.77 -8.54 17.33
N VAL A 204 13.15 -7.89 16.35
CA VAL A 204 11.82 -8.29 15.90
C VAL A 204 12.02 -9.64 15.21
N GLU A 205 11.91 -10.72 15.98
CA GLU A 205 11.73 -12.04 15.42
C GLU A 205 10.35 -12.04 14.77
N LEU A 206 10.30 -11.96 13.44
CA LEU A 206 9.12 -12.36 12.69
C LEU A 206 8.70 -13.74 13.22
N PRO A 207 7.43 -13.95 13.62
CA PRO A 207 7.01 -15.23 14.17
C PRO A 207 7.21 -16.29 13.10
N ALA A 208 8.27 -17.09 13.23
CA ALA A 208 8.48 -18.27 12.42
C ALA A 208 7.31 -19.22 12.69
N ARG A 209 6.36 -19.26 11.75
CA ARG A 209 5.18 -20.13 11.78
C ARG A 209 5.66 -21.58 11.64
N ARG A 210 6.13 -22.16 12.75
CA ARG A 210 6.46 -23.58 12.86
C ARG A 210 5.16 -24.35 12.75
N PHE A 211 4.86 -24.87 11.56
CA PHE A 211 3.83 -25.89 11.36
C PHE A 211 4.20 -27.11 12.18
N ARG A 212 3.70 -27.20 13.41
CA ARG A 212 3.61 -28.45 14.13
C ARG A 212 2.36 -29.16 13.61
N MET A 213 2.55 -30.14 12.73
CA MET A 213 1.55 -31.20 12.56
C MET A 213 1.41 -31.89 13.91
N ALA A 214 0.40 -31.51 14.69
CA ALA A 214 -0.02 -32.25 15.87
C ALA A 214 -1.23 -33.07 15.45
N GLN A 215 -1.04 -34.39 15.42
CA GLN A 215 -2.04 -35.39 15.14
C GLN A 215 -3.20 -35.27 16.14
N ALA A 216 -4.41 -35.43 15.61
CA ALA A 216 -5.65 -35.45 16.36
C ALA A 216 -5.73 -36.66 17.30
N ALA A 217 -6.20 -36.43 18.53
CA ALA A 217 -6.93 -37.41 19.33
C ALA A 217 -7.83 -36.67 20.32
N GLY A 218 -9.05 -37.19 20.50
CA GLY A 218 -10.21 -36.48 21.08
C GLY A 218 -10.12 -36.16 22.58
N VAL A 219 -11.12 -35.42 23.08
CA VAL A 219 -12.14 -35.88 24.04
C VAL A 219 -13.17 -34.76 24.26
N VAL A 220 -14.39 -35.19 24.54
CA VAL A 220 -15.70 -34.54 24.59
C VAL A 220 -16.00 -33.86 25.94
N SER A 221 -16.87 -32.83 25.92
CA SER A 221 -17.96 -32.50 26.89
C SER A 221 -17.97 -31.20 27.72
N VAL A 222 -19.05 -30.44 27.46
CA VAL A 222 -20.12 -29.93 28.36
C VAL A 222 -19.99 -28.54 29.01
N ALA A 223 -21.14 -27.85 28.91
CA ALA A 223 -21.51 -26.46 29.14
C ALA A 223 -21.54 -25.98 30.59
N LEU A 224 -21.66 -24.65 30.76
CA LEU A 224 -22.71 -24.06 31.61
C LEU A 224 -23.02 -22.60 31.22
N ALA A 225 -24.33 -22.31 31.13
CA ALA A 225 -24.92 -20.99 30.92
C ALA A 225 -24.95 -20.15 32.21
N CYS A 226 -25.06 -18.83 32.09
CA CYS A 226 -25.97 -18.01 32.90
C CYS A 226 -26.18 -16.60 32.33
N VAL A 227 -27.38 -16.10 32.62
CA VAL A 227 -28.15 -15.00 32.03
C VAL A 227 -27.77 -13.64 32.63
N GLY A 228 -27.87 -12.58 31.84
CA GLY A 228 -27.88 -11.18 32.31
C GLY A 228 -28.68 -10.30 31.36
N ALA A 229 -29.66 -9.57 31.91
CA ALA A 229 -30.79 -8.94 31.23
C ALA A 229 -30.45 -7.72 30.37
N GLY A 230 -31.42 -7.35 29.53
CA GLY A 230 -31.24 -6.47 28.37
C GLY A 230 -31.35 -4.98 28.62
N VAL A 231 -31.04 -4.26 27.54
CA VAL A 231 -31.61 -2.95 27.19
C VAL A 231 -31.87 -2.98 25.69
N VAL A 232 -33.14 -2.94 25.31
CA VAL A 232 -33.56 -2.67 23.94
C VAL A 232 -33.43 -1.17 23.72
N TYR A 233 -32.36 -0.74 23.06
CA TYR A 233 -32.36 0.51 22.31
C TYR A 233 -32.43 0.14 20.84
N GLY A 234 -33.62 0.38 20.27
CA GLY A 234 -33.78 0.41 18.82
C GLY A 234 -32.98 1.58 18.27
N LEU A 235 -31.88 1.26 17.59
CA LEU A 235 -31.28 2.08 16.55
C LEU A 235 -31.05 1.14 15.37
N ASN A 236 -31.98 1.16 14.43
CA ASN A 236 -31.74 0.64 13.09
C ASN A 236 -30.63 1.48 12.47
N GLY A 237 -29.49 0.85 12.27
CA GLY A 237 -28.29 1.42 11.69
C GLY A 237 -27.16 0.44 11.94
N SER A 238 -27.11 -0.62 11.14
CA SER A 238 -25.95 -1.50 11.07
C SER A 238 -24.79 -0.69 10.48
N ASP A 239 -24.14 0.14 11.30
CA ASP A 239 -22.79 0.63 11.01
C ASP A 239 -21.85 -0.56 11.23
N GLU A 240 -21.76 -1.41 10.21
CA GLU A 240 -20.68 -2.38 10.09
C GLU A 240 -19.37 -1.59 10.12
N ALA A 241 -18.49 -1.92 11.06
CA ALA A 241 -17.21 -1.23 11.19
C ALA A 241 -16.47 -1.26 9.84
N PRO A 242 -15.93 -0.12 9.37
CA PRO A 242 -15.31 -0.06 8.05
C PRO A 242 -14.21 -1.12 7.94
N VAL A 243 -14.28 -1.93 6.88
CA VAL A 243 -13.29 -2.96 6.60
C VAL A 243 -11.91 -2.28 6.50
N PRO A 244 -10.92 -2.67 7.31
CA PRO A 244 -9.59 -2.06 7.25
C PRO A 244 -9.00 -2.17 5.85
N MET A 245 -8.54 -1.05 5.30
CA MET A 245 -7.98 -1.00 3.95
C MET A 245 -6.47 -0.75 4.01
N THR A 246 -5.75 -1.33 3.05
CA THR A 246 -4.33 -1.05 2.78
C THR A 246 -4.17 -0.63 1.33
N LEU A 247 -3.11 0.11 1.02
CA LEU A 247 -2.71 0.31 -0.37
C LEU A 247 -1.97 -0.93 -0.86
N LEU A 248 -2.41 -1.48 -1.99
CA LEU A 248 -1.67 -2.41 -2.80
C LEU A 248 -1.05 -1.63 -3.95
N VAL A 249 0.26 -1.75 -4.11
CA VAL A 249 0.98 -1.27 -5.28
C VAL A 249 1.37 -2.47 -6.15
N GLU A 250 0.99 -2.42 -7.42
CA GLU A 250 1.38 -3.40 -8.43
C GLU A 250 1.78 -2.66 -9.71
N GLY A 251 3.03 -2.80 -10.14
CA GLY A 251 3.52 -2.06 -11.31
C GLY A 251 3.28 -0.57 -11.11
N ARG A 252 2.65 0.05 -12.09
CA ARG A 252 2.37 1.49 -12.09
C ARG A 252 1.00 1.84 -11.55
N VAL A 253 0.39 0.97 -10.73
CA VAL A 253 -0.94 1.23 -10.16
C VAL A 253 -0.95 1.03 -8.66
N GLY A 254 -1.41 2.05 -7.94
CA GLY A 254 -1.79 1.97 -6.53
C GLY A 254 -3.31 1.82 -6.40
N VAL A 255 -3.79 0.86 -5.62
CA VAL A 255 -5.21 0.62 -5.36
C VAL A 255 -5.45 0.24 -3.90
N LYS A 256 -6.51 0.78 -3.27
CA LYS A 256 -6.90 0.34 -1.93
C LYS A 256 -7.62 -1.00 -2.00
N VAL A 257 -7.20 -1.92 -1.13
CA VAL A 257 -7.79 -3.25 -0.97
C VAL A 257 -7.92 -3.60 0.51
N PRO A 258 -8.78 -4.55 0.91
CA PRO A 258 -8.88 -4.94 2.31
C PRO A 258 -7.55 -5.47 2.85
N ALA A 259 -7.12 -4.98 4.01
CA ALA A 259 -5.79 -5.25 4.58
C ALA A 259 -5.55 -6.72 4.92
N GLN A 260 -6.63 -7.46 5.21
CA GLN A 260 -6.61 -8.88 5.55
C GLN A 260 -6.78 -9.80 4.34
N TRP A 261 -7.02 -9.26 3.14
CA TRP A 261 -7.15 -10.07 1.93
C TRP A 261 -5.78 -10.43 1.36
N LYS A 262 -5.69 -11.61 0.74
CA LYS A 262 -4.44 -12.10 0.17
C LYS A 262 -4.32 -11.65 -1.27
N ALA A 263 -3.26 -10.90 -1.59
CA ALA A 263 -2.89 -10.58 -2.96
C ALA A 263 -2.09 -11.73 -3.60
N GLN A 264 -2.40 -12.05 -4.85
CA GLN A 264 -1.68 -13.02 -5.67
C GLN A 264 -1.58 -12.52 -7.11
N ARG A 265 -0.37 -12.58 -7.68
CA ARG A 265 -0.16 -12.40 -9.12
C ARG A 265 -0.55 -13.66 -9.88
N ILE A 266 -1.39 -13.49 -10.88
CA ILE A 266 -1.79 -14.53 -11.84
C ILE A 266 -1.23 -14.09 -13.19
N THR A 267 -0.09 -14.68 -13.56
CA THR A 267 0.64 -14.34 -14.80
C THR A 267 0.50 -15.41 -15.88
N ALA A 268 -0.14 -16.54 -15.57
CA ALA A 268 -0.35 -17.67 -16.47
C ALA A 268 -1.81 -18.13 -16.44
N GLY A 269 -2.24 -18.78 -17.52
CA GLY A 269 -3.62 -19.22 -17.71
C GLY A 269 -4.42 -18.26 -18.61
N PRO A 270 -5.73 -18.50 -18.77
CA PRO A 270 -6.58 -17.70 -19.65
C PRO A 270 -6.81 -16.27 -19.12
N GLY A 271 -6.86 -15.33 -20.07
CA GLY A 271 -7.05 -13.89 -19.83
C GLY A 271 -5.75 -13.13 -19.56
N SER A 272 -5.88 -11.83 -19.34
CA SER A 272 -4.74 -10.95 -19.05
C SER A 272 -4.09 -11.29 -17.71
N ALA A 273 -2.77 -11.07 -17.64
CA ALA A 273 -2.04 -11.09 -16.38
C ALA A 273 -2.67 -10.09 -15.41
N ARG A 274 -2.86 -10.51 -14.17
CA ARG A 274 -3.67 -9.77 -13.19
C ARG A 274 -3.19 -10.01 -11.77
N VAL A 275 -3.43 -9.05 -10.91
CA VAL A 275 -3.43 -9.30 -9.47
C VAL A 275 -4.84 -9.64 -9.04
N GLN A 276 -4.98 -10.69 -8.23
CA GLN A 276 -6.21 -11.05 -7.55
C GLN A 276 -5.99 -10.89 -6.05
N VAL A 277 -6.82 -10.07 -5.41
CA VAL A 277 -6.86 -9.87 -3.97
C VAL A 277 -8.11 -10.57 -3.46
N SER A 278 -7.96 -11.63 -2.68
CA SER A 278 -9.05 -12.54 -2.31
C SER A 278 -9.35 -12.51 -0.82
N ALA A 279 -10.63 -12.61 -0.47
CA ALA A 279 -11.10 -12.81 0.88
C ALA A 279 -10.53 -14.09 1.50
N PRO A 280 -10.33 -14.15 2.83
CA PRO A 280 -9.78 -15.34 3.50
C PRO A 280 -10.57 -16.64 3.29
N ASP A 281 -11.88 -16.54 3.11
CA ASP A 281 -12.80 -17.66 2.84
C ASP A 281 -12.92 -18.02 1.35
N GLY A 282 -12.36 -17.20 0.46
CA GLY A 282 -12.44 -17.38 -0.99
C GLY A 282 -13.77 -16.99 -1.62
N GLY A 283 -14.70 -16.38 -0.85
CA GLY A 283 -16.04 -16.01 -1.33
C GLY A 283 -16.05 -14.80 -2.28
N ALA A 284 -15.08 -13.89 -2.11
CA ALA A 284 -14.97 -12.68 -2.92
C ALA A 284 -13.53 -12.36 -3.34
N ALA A 285 -13.39 -11.63 -4.43
CA ALA A 285 -12.10 -11.12 -4.88
C ALA A 285 -12.21 -9.79 -5.64
N VAL A 286 -11.19 -8.94 -5.50
CA VAL A 286 -10.93 -7.78 -6.36
C VAL A 286 -9.79 -8.16 -7.28
N LEU A 287 -9.98 -7.97 -8.57
CA LEU A 287 -8.98 -8.21 -9.62
C LEU A 287 -8.53 -6.89 -10.19
N MET A 288 -7.25 -6.79 -10.53
CA MET A 288 -6.69 -5.64 -11.20
C MET A 288 -5.86 -6.08 -12.39
N THR A 289 -6.12 -5.45 -13.53
CA THR A 289 -5.22 -5.47 -14.69
C THR A 289 -4.81 -4.05 -15.03
N GLN A 290 -3.63 -3.92 -15.63
CA GLN A 290 -3.13 -2.65 -16.11
C GLN A 290 -2.55 -2.83 -17.52
N THR A 291 -2.64 -1.78 -18.33
CA THR A 291 -2.02 -1.73 -19.66
C THR A 291 -1.46 -0.34 -19.88
N GLN A 292 -0.21 -0.24 -20.32
CA GLN A 292 0.36 1.04 -20.75
C GLN A 292 -0.37 1.55 -21.99
N VAL A 293 -0.73 2.83 -21.96
CA VAL A 293 -1.36 3.53 -23.07
C VAL A 293 -0.58 4.82 -23.36
N ARG A 294 -0.81 5.39 -24.55
CA ARG A 294 -0.19 6.66 -24.90
C ARG A 294 -0.77 7.77 -24.02
N ARG A 295 0.06 8.76 -23.66
CA ARG A 295 -0.42 9.97 -23.00
C ARG A 295 -1.52 10.62 -23.85
N GLY A 296 -2.65 10.96 -23.20
CA GLY A 296 -3.82 11.52 -23.86
C GLY A 296 -4.81 10.49 -24.42
N GLU A 297 -4.61 9.19 -24.16
CA GLU A 297 -5.63 8.16 -24.41
C GLU A 297 -6.95 8.54 -23.73
N THR A 298 -8.05 8.47 -24.49
CA THR A 298 -9.38 8.84 -23.97
C THR A 298 -10.17 7.61 -23.57
N LEU A 299 -11.10 7.79 -22.62
CA LEU A 299 -12.03 6.71 -22.25
C LEU A 299 -12.81 6.19 -23.48
N THR A 300 -13.21 7.08 -24.39
CA THR A 300 -13.92 6.70 -25.62
C THR A 300 -13.08 5.80 -26.54
N ALA A 301 -11.80 6.14 -26.75
CA ALA A 301 -10.88 5.32 -27.53
C ALA A 301 -10.65 3.95 -26.85
N THR A 302 -10.46 3.96 -25.54
CA THR A 302 -10.37 2.75 -24.72
C THR A 302 -11.62 1.89 -24.82
N ALA A 303 -12.81 2.48 -24.73
CA ALA A 303 -14.08 1.77 -24.83
C ALA A 303 -14.30 1.15 -26.22
N ALA A 304 -13.90 1.85 -27.29
CA ALA A 304 -13.95 1.29 -28.65
C ALA A 304 -13.01 0.10 -28.82
N ALA A 305 -11.78 0.20 -28.31
CA ALA A 305 -10.82 -0.91 -28.32
C ALA A 305 -11.31 -2.10 -27.47
N LEU A 306 -11.91 -1.83 -26.31
CA LEU A 306 -12.52 -2.88 -25.47
C LEU A 306 -13.66 -3.58 -26.21
N ARG A 307 -14.61 -2.84 -26.80
CA ARG A 307 -15.72 -3.44 -27.55
C ARG A 307 -15.21 -4.40 -28.63
N SER A 308 -14.25 -3.96 -29.44
CA SER A 308 -13.65 -4.83 -30.46
C SER A 308 -13.05 -6.11 -29.86
N ALA A 309 -12.35 -6.02 -28.73
CA ALA A 309 -11.74 -7.18 -28.09
C ALA A 309 -12.77 -8.11 -27.42
N LEU A 310 -13.90 -7.57 -26.92
CA LEU A 310 -14.99 -8.34 -26.34
C LEU A 310 -15.82 -9.05 -27.42
N ASP A 311 -16.05 -8.40 -28.56
CA ASP A 311 -16.81 -8.97 -29.70
C ASP A 311 -16.06 -10.15 -30.37
N ASP A 312 -14.74 -10.23 -30.22
CA ASP A 312 -13.91 -11.36 -30.70
C ASP A 312 -14.04 -12.64 -29.83
N GLN A 313 -14.79 -12.57 -28.73
CA GLN A 313 -14.92 -13.67 -27.76
C GLN A 313 -16.24 -14.42 -27.95
N PRO A 314 -16.33 -15.68 -27.48
CA PRO A 314 -17.58 -16.43 -27.58
C PRO A 314 -18.76 -15.72 -26.90
N ASP A 315 -19.94 -15.79 -27.52
CA ASP A 315 -21.17 -15.21 -26.99
C ASP A 315 -21.43 -15.66 -25.54
N GLY A 316 -21.88 -14.72 -24.70
CA GLY A 316 -22.25 -14.96 -23.31
C GLY A 316 -21.08 -14.97 -22.32
N VAL A 317 -19.82 -14.92 -22.79
CA VAL A 317 -18.65 -14.74 -21.92
C VAL A 317 -18.56 -13.32 -21.39
N PHE A 318 -18.80 -12.33 -22.25
CA PHE A 318 -18.82 -10.93 -21.90
C PHE A 318 -20.20 -10.34 -22.22
N THR A 319 -20.83 -9.69 -21.23
CA THR A 319 -22.17 -9.13 -21.36
C THR A 319 -22.24 -7.72 -20.77
N ASP A 320 -23.36 -7.04 -21.00
CA ASP A 320 -23.70 -5.76 -20.38
C ASP A 320 -22.64 -4.67 -20.57
N PHE A 321 -22.00 -4.63 -21.75
CA PHE A 321 -21.00 -3.62 -22.06
C PHE A 321 -21.63 -2.22 -22.15
N ASN A 322 -21.16 -1.31 -21.30
CA ASN A 322 -21.53 0.10 -21.31
C ASN A 322 -20.26 0.96 -21.49
N PRO A 323 -20.10 1.68 -22.62
CA PRO A 323 -18.87 2.39 -22.95
C PRO A 323 -18.65 3.69 -22.14
N ASP A 324 -19.69 4.23 -21.51
CA ASP A 324 -19.69 5.57 -20.90
C ASP A 324 -20.42 5.59 -19.54
N ASP A 325 -20.28 4.52 -18.77
CA ASP A 325 -20.84 4.37 -17.42
C ASP A 325 -20.14 5.26 -16.37
N ARG A 326 -20.70 5.27 -15.16
CA ARG A 326 -20.08 5.86 -13.97
C ARG A 326 -20.12 4.87 -12.81
N ARG A 327 -18.95 4.52 -12.27
CA ARG A 327 -18.79 3.65 -11.10
C ARG A 327 -17.94 4.31 -10.05
N ALA A 328 -18.36 4.23 -8.79
CA ALA A 328 -17.72 4.93 -7.67
C ALA A 328 -17.39 6.42 -7.99
N GLU A 329 -18.34 7.11 -8.63
CA GLU A 329 -18.22 8.51 -9.06
C GLU A 329 -17.17 8.81 -10.13
N ARG A 330 -16.61 7.76 -10.75
CA ARG A 330 -15.62 7.85 -11.82
C ARG A 330 -16.21 7.45 -13.19
N PRO A 331 -15.94 8.19 -14.27
CA PRO A 331 -16.23 7.73 -15.63
C PRO A 331 -15.49 6.42 -15.93
N ALA A 332 -16.19 5.41 -16.44
CA ALA A 332 -15.61 4.11 -16.76
C ALA A 332 -16.40 3.41 -17.87
N ALA A 333 -15.71 2.60 -18.67
CA ALA A 333 -16.36 1.57 -19.49
C ALA A 333 -16.57 0.34 -18.62
N THR A 334 -17.77 -0.23 -18.60
CA THR A 334 -18.11 -1.38 -17.76
C THR A 334 -18.59 -2.56 -18.59
N TYR A 335 -18.38 -3.76 -18.08
CA TYR A 335 -18.92 -5.00 -18.63
C TYR A 335 -18.90 -6.10 -17.57
N ILE A 336 -19.57 -7.20 -17.86
CA ILE A 336 -19.61 -8.38 -17.01
C ILE A 336 -18.89 -9.51 -17.72
N GLU A 337 -17.97 -10.17 -17.01
CA GLU A 337 -17.37 -11.43 -17.45
C GLU A 337 -17.99 -12.59 -16.68
N ALA A 338 -18.46 -13.60 -17.41
CA ALA A 338 -18.99 -14.84 -16.86
C ALA A 338 -18.20 -16.04 -17.38
N ARG A 339 -17.42 -16.69 -16.51
CA ARG A 339 -16.65 -17.90 -16.83
C ARG A 339 -16.66 -18.87 -15.67
N GLU A 340 -16.92 -20.16 -15.96
CA GLU A 340 -16.78 -21.25 -14.97
C GLU A 340 -17.56 -21.00 -13.66
N GLY A 341 -18.75 -20.41 -13.75
CA GLY A 341 -19.59 -20.07 -12.60
C GLY A 341 -19.11 -18.84 -11.79
N ARG A 342 -18.03 -18.18 -12.22
CA ARG A 342 -17.60 -16.89 -11.69
C ARG A 342 -18.20 -15.77 -12.52
N ARG A 343 -18.70 -14.74 -11.84
CA ARG A 343 -19.16 -13.50 -12.43
C ARG A 343 -18.31 -12.35 -11.91
N ILE A 344 -17.75 -11.57 -12.82
CA ILE A 344 -16.88 -10.44 -12.51
C ILE A 344 -17.45 -9.19 -13.16
N ASP A 345 -17.76 -8.18 -12.36
CA ASP A 345 -18.14 -6.87 -12.87
C ASP A 345 -16.87 -6.03 -13.06
N TRP A 346 -16.58 -5.67 -14.30
CA TRP A 346 -15.39 -4.91 -14.66
C TRP A 346 -15.73 -3.42 -14.79
N ALA A 347 -14.85 -2.57 -14.26
CA ALA A 347 -14.79 -1.15 -14.52
C ALA A 347 -13.40 -0.80 -15.08
N VAL A 348 -13.37 -0.21 -16.27
CA VAL A 348 -12.15 0.17 -16.98
C VAL A 348 -12.10 1.67 -17.19
N PHE A 349 -10.97 2.28 -16.82
CA PHE A 349 -10.73 3.70 -16.95
C PHE A 349 -9.25 3.97 -17.26
N VAL A 350 -8.97 5.20 -17.69
CA VAL A 350 -7.60 5.67 -17.95
C VAL A 350 -7.19 6.63 -16.84
N ASP A 351 -5.95 6.48 -16.38
CA ASP A 351 -5.29 7.34 -15.40
C ASP A 351 -3.85 7.61 -15.90
N ASP A 352 -3.55 8.87 -16.21
CA ASP A 352 -2.35 9.30 -16.98
C ASP A 352 -2.01 8.40 -18.19
N THR A 353 -0.95 7.59 -18.10
CA THR A 353 -0.49 6.68 -19.16
C THR A 353 -0.88 5.23 -18.92
N VAL A 354 -1.82 4.97 -18.01
CA VAL A 354 -2.23 3.62 -17.62
C VAL A 354 -3.73 3.44 -17.84
N ARG A 355 -4.11 2.43 -18.61
CA ARG A 355 -5.47 1.89 -18.59
C ARG A 355 -5.57 0.87 -17.49
N ILE A 356 -6.43 1.14 -16.52
CA ILE A 356 -6.64 0.32 -15.33
C ILE A 356 -8.01 -0.35 -15.44
N ALA A 357 -8.07 -1.66 -15.25
CA ALA A 357 -9.34 -2.38 -15.10
C ALA A 357 -9.41 -3.03 -13.73
N ILE A 358 -10.48 -2.70 -13.00
CA ILE A 358 -10.82 -3.28 -11.70
C ILE A 358 -12.00 -4.23 -11.91
N GLY A 359 -11.82 -5.49 -11.53
CA GLY A 359 -12.80 -6.56 -11.64
C GLY A 359 -13.31 -6.97 -10.26
N CYS A 360 -14.62 -6.94 -10.08
CA CYS A 360 -15.28 -7.32 -8.84
C CYS A 360 -15.90 -8.70 -8.97
N GLN A 361 -15.22 -9.71 -8.44
CA GLN A 361 -15.73 -11.07 -8.46
C GLN A 361 -16.78 -11.26 -7.38
N ARG A 362 -18.00 -11.58 -7.80
CA ARG A 362 -19.09 -11.97 -6.91
C ARG A 362 -19.01 -13.47 -6.61
N GLY A 363 -19.15 -13.82 -5.33
CA GLY A 363 -19.40 -15.19 -4.89
C GLY A 363 -20.84 -15.64 -5.18
N LEU A 364 -21.13 -16.92 -4.92
CA LEU A 364 -22.50 -17.46 -4.99
C LEU A 364 -23.37 -16.93 -3.85
N ASP A 365 -22.76 -16.71 -2.68
CA ASP A 365 -23.32 -15.96 -1.57
C ASP A 365 -22.77 -14.53 -1.64
N GLU A 366 -23.66 -13.54 -1.68
CA GLU A 366 -23.25 -12.13 -1.81
C GLU A 366 -22.64 -11.67 -0.49
N GLU A 367 -21.30 -11.56 -0.46
CA GLU A 367 -20.56 -11.04 0.69
C GLU A 367 -21.13 -9.65 1.08
N PRO A 368 -21.64 -9.47 2.32
CA PRO A 368 -22.03 -8.17 2.83
C PRO A 368 -20.87 -7.18 2.66
N GLY A 369 -21.14 -6.01 2.09
CA GLY A 369 -20.13 -4.96 1.93
C GLY A 369 -19.20 -5.10 0.72
N LEU A 370 -19.26 -6.17 -0.10
CA LEU A 370 -18.41 -6.32 -1.30
C LEU A 370 -18.53 -5.12 -2.24
N ARG A 371 -19.74 -4.58 -2.41
CA ARG A 371 -19.97 -3.38 -3.22
C ARG A 371 -19.15 -2.18 -2.72
N GLY A 372 -19.09 -1.97 -1.40
CA GLY A 372 -18.30 -0.90 -0.80
C GLY A 372 -16.80 -1.09 -1.01
N ILE A 373 -16.30 -2.33 -0.86
CA ILE A 373 -14.90 -2.69 -1.14
C ILE A 373 -14.55 -2.39 -2.62
N CYS A 374 -15.44 -2.79 -3.53
CA CYS A 374 -15.30 -2.57 -4.97
C CYS A 374 -15.35 -1.10 -5.35
N ASP A 375 -16.30 -0.34 -4.82
CA ASP A 375 -16.39 1.09 -5.07
C ASP A 375 -15.12 1.80 -4.55
N GLU A 376 -14.58 1.41 -3.39
CA GLU A 376 -13.32 1.96 -2.89
C GLU A 376 -12.12 1.58 -3.76
N ALA A 377 -12.04 0.34 -4.27
CA ALA A 377 -10.99 -0.06 -5.19
C ALA A 377 -11.03 0.75 -6.49
N ILE A 378 -12.22 0.94 -7.08
CA ILE A 378 -12.41 1.74 -8.30
C ILE A 378 -12.06 3.22 -8.05
N ARG A 379 -12.52 3.77 -6.94
CA ARG A 379 -12.28 5.18 -6.56
C ARG A 379 -10.81 5.47 -6.31
N SER A 380 -10.13 4.54 -5.64
CA SER A 380 -8.75 4.73 -5.19
C SER A 380 -7.68 4.31 -6.20
N ALA A 381 -8.02 3.51 -7.21
CA ALA A 381 -7.07 3.07 -8.22
C ALA A 381 -6.52 4.26 -9.03
N HIS A 382 -5.21 4.44 -9.04
CA HIS A 382 -4.54 5.52 -9.77
C HIS A 382 -3.19 5.05 -10.31
N ALA A 383 -2.74 5.69 -11.39
CA ALA A 383 -1.39 5.51 -11.87
C ALA A 383 -0.41 6.06 -10.83
N ILE A 384 0.70 5.37 -10.63
CA ILE A 384 1.82 5.85 -9.84
C ILE A 384 3.04 6.00 -10.76
N ALA A 385 3.84 7.04 -10.49
CA ALA A 385 5.00 7.40 -11.30
C ALA A 385 6.13 6.36 -11.20
#